data_AF-A0A932NJK0-F1
#
_entry.id   AF-A0A932NJK0-F1
#
_cell.length_a   1.000
_cell.length_b   1.000
_cell.length_c   1.000
_cell.angle_alpha   90.00
_cell.angle_beta   90.00
_cell.angle_gamma   90.00
#
_symmetry.space_group_name_H-M   'P 1'
#
loop_
_entity.id
_entity.type
_entity.pdbx_description
1 polymer ?
#
loop_
_entity_poly.entity_id
_entity_poly.type
_entity_poly.pdbx_seq_one_letter_code
_entity_poly.pdbx_strand_id
1 'polypeptide(L)'
;MTIENVVNALKDLFIVRRDCYPLQIEHKNEYIVVKENLTYKIISDHLKGLITIGCWQVDPLSKTVKWVCFDFDGVIEEEFEKAKKLFYKLKNKGLNPLMEFSGRRGYHIWLFVEPIDLIDARKFAIDVSRTQSPHEIFPKNDKLTGKGYGFQVKLPLGIHRVPMKRSFLFDENLRPLSHEKSQDFLIKLSRKKRDTISSKNLISFVGS
;
A
#
# COMPACT_ATOMS: atom_id res chain seq x y z
N MET A 1 -16.54 -4.27 16.48
CA MET A 1 -16.02 -4.19 15.10
C MET A 1 -16.05 -5.57 14.48
N THR A 2 -16.64 -5.76 13.29
CA THR A 2 -16.57 -7.06 12.61
C THR A 2 -15.32 -7.13 11.75
N ILE A 3 -14.64 -8.28 11.76
CA ILE A 3 -13.53 -8.58 10.84
C ILE A 3 -13.92 -8.36 9.38
N GLU A 4 -15.21 -8.53 9.07
CA GLU A 4 -15.79 -8.28 7.75
C GLU A 4 -15.62 -6.84 7.28
N ASN A 5 -15.85 -5.87 8.16
CA ASN A 5 -15.65 -4.46 7.81
C ASN A 5 -14.18 -4.15 7.50
N VAL A 6 -13.24 -4.79 8.20
CA VAL A 6 -11.80 -4.64 7.94
C VAL A 6 -11.43 -5.27 6.60
N VAL A 7 -11.94 -6.47 6.31
CA VAL A 7 -11.72 -7.14 5.02
C VAL A 7 -12.27 -6.29 3.87
N ASN A 8 -13.45 -5.71 4.01
CA ASN A 8 -14.03 -4.82 3.00
C ASN A 8 -13.19 -3.55 2.84
N ALA A 9 -12.74 -2.93 3.93
CA ALA A 9 -11.83 -1.78 3.86
C ALA A 9 -10.52 -2.11 3.11
N LEU A 10 -9.91 -3.27 3.39
CA LEU A 10 -8.71 -3.72 2.67
C LEU A 10 -8.99 -3.97 1.19
N LYS A 11 -10.13 -4.60 0.86
CA LYS A 11 -10.56 -4.81 -0.53
C LYS A 11 -10.71 -3.49 -1.26
N ASP A 12 -11.38 -2.52 -0.66
CA ASP A 12 -11.70 -1.25 -1.28
C ASP A 12 -10.46 -0.38 -1.49
N LEU A 13 -9.54 -0.37 -0.52
CA LEU A 13 -8.34 0.46 -0.54
C LEU A 13 -7.19 -0.16 -1.35
N PHE A 14 -6.92 -1.48 -1.22
CA PHE A 14 -5.68 -2.09 -1.73
C PHE A 14 -5.88 -3.07 -2.89
N ILE A 15 -6.98 -3.83 -2.91
CA ILE A 15 -7.13 -4.94 -3.87
C ILE A 15 -7.60 -4.45 -5.26
N VAL A 16 -6.69 -4.43 -6.23
CA VAL A 16 -6.99 -4.02 -7.63
C VAL A 16 -7.50 -5.16 -8.51
N ARG A 17 -7.09 -6.40 -8.23
CA ARG A 17 -7.49 -7.60 -8.97
C ARG A 17 -7.74 -8.75 -8.02
N ARG A 18 -8.52 -9.74 -8.46
CA ARG A 18 -9.00 -10.84 -7.61
C ARG A 18 -8.81 -12.23 -8.22
N ASP A 19 -8.27 -12.33 -9.43
CA ASP A 19 -8.04 -13.59 -10.15
C ASP A 19 -6.78 -14.33 -9.68
N CYS A 20 -5.89 -13.65 -8.95
CA CYS A 20 -4.70 -14.24 -8.33
C CYS A 20 -4.22 -13.37 -7.15
N TYR A 21 -3.33 -13.92 -6.32
CA TYR A 21 -2.70 -13.17 -5.23
C TYR A 21 -1.25 -13.62 -4.97
N PRO A 22 -0.37 -12.71 -4.53
CA PRO A 22 0.95 -13.06 -4.01
C PRO A 22 0.80 -13.68 -2.62
N LEU A 23 1.49 -14.80 -2.35
CA LEU A 23 1.59 -15.43 -1.04
C LEU A 23 3.05 -15.44 -0.60
N GLN A 24 3.34 -14.87 0.57
CA GLN A 24 4.67 -14.89 1.16
C GLN A 24 4.99 -16.30 1.64
N ILE A 25 6.15 -16.82 1.24
CA ILE A 25 6.64 -18.12 1.68
C ILE A 25 7.09 -18.01 3.15
N GLU A 26 6.75 -19.01 3.96
CA GLU A 26 7.15 -19.06 5.36
C GLU A 26 8.68 -19.07 5.51
N HIS A 27 9.19 -18.31 6.48
CA HIS A 27 10.63 -18.14 6.74
C HIS A 27 11.46 -17.52 5.59
N LYS A 28 10.83 -17.10 4.48
CA LYS A 28 11.52 -16.47 3.34
C LYS A 28 10.96 -15.09 3.04
N ASN A 29 11.82 -14.22 2.50
CA ASN A 29 11.40 -12.91 2.00
C ASN A 29 10.93 -12.97 0.53
N GLU A 30 10.27 -14.06 0.16
CA GLU A 30 9.88 -14.36 -1.21
C GLU A 30 8.37 -14.54 -1.30
N TYR A 31 7.82 -14.21 -2.47
CA TYR A 31 6.41 -14.39 -2.77
C TYR A 31 6.24 -15.30 -3.97
N ILE A 32 5.30 -16.23 -3.87
CA ILE A 32 4.79 -17.00 -5.01
C ILE A 32 3.45 -16.43 -5.47
N VAL A 33 3.11 -16.66 -6.73
CA VAL A 33 1.78 -16.32 -7.25
C VAL A 33 0.87 -17.52 -7.11
N VAL A 34 -0.21 -17.37 -6.35
CA VAL A 34 -1.31 -18.34 -6.31
C VAL A 34 -2.34 -17.92 -7.36
N LYS A 35 -2.57 -18.80 -8.35
CA LYS A 35 -3.50 -18.58 -9.47
C LYS A 35 -4.92 -19.00 -9.10
N GLU A 36 -5.41 -18.48 -7.99
CA GLU A 36 -6.76 -18.72 -7.48
C GLU A 36 -7.43 -17.40 -7.13
N ASN A 37 -8.77 -17.42 -7.11
CA ASN A 37 -9.54 -16.25 -6.76
C ASN A 37 -9.24 -15.80 -5.32
N LEU A 38 -8.95 -14.51 -5.13
CA LEU A 38 -8.78 -13.90 -3.83
C LEU A 38 -10.13 -13.81 -3.10
N THR A 39 -10.36 -14.74 -2.18
CA THR A 39 -11.60 -14.85 -1.40
C THR A 39 -11.57 -14.02 -0.12
N TYR A 40 -12.75 -13.80 0.46
CA TYR A 40 -12.89 -13.22 1.79
C TYR A 40 -12.05 -13.96 2.84
N LYS A 41 -12.07 -15.30 2.82
CA LYS A 41 -11.34 -16.14 3.76
C LYS A 41 -9.85 -15.87 3.70
N ILE A 42 -9.27 -15.74 2.51
CA ILE A 42 -7.83 -15.48 2.31
C ILE A 42 -7.42 -14.14 2.95
N ILE A 43 -8.23 -13.08 2.77
CA ILE A 43 -7.94 -11.77 3.39
C ILE A 43 -8.13 -11.83 4.91
N SER A 44 -9.16 -12.54 5.39
CA SER A 44 -9.36 -12.80 6.83
C SER A 44 -8.18 -13.56 7.43
N ASP A 45 -7.67 -14.59 6.76
CA ASP A 45 -6.55 -15.39 7.23
C ASP A 45 -5.25 -14.58 7.26
N HIS A 46 -5.09 -13.64 6.32
CA HIS A 46 -4.04 -12.64 6.36
C HIS A 46 -4.13 -11.74 7.61
N LEU A 47 -5.31 -11.18 7.89
CA LEU A 47 -5.56 -10.36 9.07
C LEU A 47 -5.32 -11.13 10.36
N LYS A 48 -5.74 -12.40 10.42
CA LYS A 48 -5.48 -13.29 11.58
C LYS A 48 -4.01 -13.65 11.74
N GLY A 49 -3.18 -13.40 10.73
CA GLY A 49 -1.75 -13.76 10.74
C GLY A 49 -1.51 -15.24 10.42
N LEU A 50 -2.49 -15.95 9.87
CA LEU A 50 -2.35 -17.35 9.44
C LEU A 50 -1.55 -17.47 8.14
N ILE A 51 -1.82 -16.58 7.18
CA ILE A 51 -1.06 -16.46 5.93
C ILE A 51 -0.62 -15.00 5.71
N THR A 52 0.23 -14.74 4.72
CA THR A 52 0.62 -13.37 4.37
C THR A 52 0.54 -13.19 2.89
N ILE A 53 -0.39 -12.35 2.44
CA ILE A 53 -0.57 -12.05 1.04
C ILE A 53 -0.05 -10.65 0.71
N GLY A 54 0.25 -10.44 -0.56
CA GLY A 54 0.45 -9.12 -1.13
C GLY A 54 -0.80 -8.59 -1.83
N CYS A 55 -0.73 -7.35 -2.29
CA CYS A 55 -1.64 -6.75 -3.24
C CYS A 55 -0.87 -6.35 -4.51
N TRP A 56 -1.45 -6.65 -5.67
CA TRP A 56 -0.93 -6.21 -6.96
C TRP A 56 -1.20 -4.72 -7.18
N GLN A 57 -0.38 -4.07 -8.01
CA GLN A 57 -0.47 -2.63 -8.28
C GLN A 57 -1.52 -2.24 -9.31
N VAL A 58 -1.71 -3.08 -10.33
CA VAL A 58 -2.41 -2.70 -11.56
C VAL A 58 -3.57 -3.65 -11.84
N ASP A 59 -4.72 -3.09 -12.22
CA ASP A 59 -5.79 -3.84 -12.86
C ASP A 59 -5.37 -4.22 -14.30
N PRO A 60 -5.30 -5.52 -14.64
CA PRO A 60 -4.79 -5.96 -15.94
C PRO A 60 -5.70 -5.59 -17.12
N LEU A 61 -6.99 -5.34 -16.90
CA LEU A 61 -7.96 -5.03 -17.96
C LEU A 61 -7.98 -3.53 -18.24
N SER A 62 -8.17 -2.71 -17.21
CA SER A 62 -8.26 -1.25 -17.36
C SER A 62 -6.89 -0.57 -17.42
N LYS A 63 -5.82 -1.25 -17.01
CA LYS A 63 -4.46 -0.69 -16.84
C LYS A 63 -4.42 0.50 -15.87
N THR A 64 -5.34 0.52 -14.91
CA THR A 64 -5.42 1.57 -13.89
C THR A 64 -4.87 1.09 -12.54
N VAL A 65 -4.51 2.06 -11.69
CA VAL A 65 -4.16 1.84 -10.28
C VAL A 65 -5.09 2.64 -9.39
N LYS A 66 -5.28 2.19 -8.15
CA LYS A 66 -6.09 2.89 -7.13
C LYS A 66 -5.27 3.34 -5.91
N TRP A 67 -3.97 3.12 -5.96
CA TRP A 67 -3.03 3.61 -4.97
C TRP A 67 -1.64 3.80 -5.56
N VAL A 68 -0.89 4.71 -4.94
CA VAL A 68 0.55 4.90 -5.11
C VAL A 68 1.21 4.56 -3.79
N CYS A 69 2.36 3.88 -3.80
CA CYS A 69 3.09 3.51 -2.60
C CYS A 69 4.55 3.89 -2.71
N PHE A 70 5.10 4.44 -1.63
CA PHE A 70 6.53 4.73 -1.47
C PHE A 70 7.07 3.84 -0.36
N ASP A 71 8.06 3.02 -0.68
CA ASP A 71 8.67 2.06 0.25
C ASP A 71 10.02 2.57 0.73
N PHE A 72 10.17 2.67 2.05
CA PHE A 72 11.37 3.11 2.75
C PHE A 72 11.90 1.93 3.56
N ASP A 73 12.88 1.19 3.05
CA ASP A 73 13.38 -0.03 3.68
C ASP A 73 14.88 0.08 4.03
N GLY A 74 15.26 -0.08 5.29
CA GLY A 74 16.63 0.24 5.70
C GLY A 74 16.89 0.13 7.20
N VAL A 75 17.52 1.17 7.74
CA VAL A 75 17.68 1.38 9.20
C VAL A 75 16.42 2.08 9.69
N ILE A 76 15.72 1.48 10.67
CA ILE A 76 14.34 1.83 11.02
C ILE A 76 14.21 3.31 11.40
N GLU A 77 15.14 3.85 12.18
CA GLU A 77 15.08 5.23 12.65
C GLU A 77 15.30 6.23 11.50
N GLU A 78 16.23 5.93 10.59
CA GLU A 78 16.51 6.78 9.42
C GLU A 78 15.34 6.77 8.44
N GLU A 79 14.80 5.58 8.14
CA GLU A 79 13.67 5.42 7.23
C GLU A 79 12.39 6.01 7.80
N PHE A 80 12.20 5.98 9.13
CA PHE A 80 11.09 6.66 9.78
C PHE A 80 11.13 8.17 9.52
N GLU A 81 12.28 8.82 9.68
CA GLU A 81 12.40 10.26 9.45
C GLU A 81 12.22 10.65 7.98
N LYS A 82 12.68 9.83 7.03
CA LYS A 82 12.40 10.04 5.59
C LYS A 82 10.91 9.88 5.27
N ALA A 83 10.30 8.80 5.73
CA ALA A 83 8.87 8.53 5.53
C ALA A 83 7.99 9.62 6.17
N LYS A 84 8.35 10.08 7.38
CA LYS A 84 7.70 11.19 8.10
C LYS A 84 7.77 12.50 7.33
N LYS A 85 8.94 12.86 6.79
CA LYS A 85 9.08 14.06 5.94
C LYS A 85 8.18 13.97 4.71
N LEU A 86 8.14 12.82 4.04
CA LEU A 86 7.24 12.62 2.90
C LEU A 86 5.76 12.72 3.33
N PHE A 87 5.38 12.07 4.42
CA PHE A 87 4.02 12.09 4.96
C PHE A 87 3.53 13.53 5.18
N TYR A 88 4.30 14.35 5.90
CA TYR A 88 3.92 15.74 6.15
C TYR A 88 3.93 16.60 4.88
N LYS A 89 4.87 16.36 3.96
CA LYS A 89 4.87 17.06 2.67
C LYS A 89 3.59 16.79 1.88
N LEU A 90 3.13 15.54 1.84
CA LEU A 90 1.89 15.15 1.16
C LEU A 90 0.67 15.75 1.89
N LYS A 91 0.62 15.69 3.24
CA LYS A 91 -0.44 16.33 4.04
C LYS A 91 -0.51 17.84 3.81
N ASN A 92 0.63 18.54 3.78
CA ASN A 92 0.70 19.99 3.53
C ASN A 92 0.23 20.38 2.13
N LYS A 93 0.28 19.44 1.16
CA LYS A 93 -0.30 19.61 -0.18
C LYS A 93 -1.77 19.17 -0.26
N GLY A 94 -2.42 18.92 0.88
CA GLY A 94 -3.85 18.59 0.96
C GLY A 94 -4.18 17.12 0.66
N LEU A 95 -3.17 16.24 0.61
CA LEU A 95 -3.36 14.80 0.39
C LEU A 95 -3.48 14.05 1.73
N ASN A 96 -4.04 12.84 1.71
CA ASN A 96 -4.26 12.01 2.89
C ASN A 96 -3.44 10.71 2.81
N PRO A 97 -2.10 10.78 2.94
CA PRO A 97 -1.26 9.58 3.03
C PRO A 97 -1.61 8.72 4.25
N LEU A 98 -1.43 7.41 4.10
CA LEU A 98 -1.42 6.44 5.17
C LEU A 98 0.02 5.92 5.36
N MET A 99 0.54 6.04 6.58
CA MET A 99 1.83 5.44 6.93
C MET A 99 1.63 4.09 7.62
N GLU A 100 2.41 3.10 7.19
CA GLU A 100 2.44 1.73 7.71
C GLU A 100 3.88 1.37 8.08
N PHE A 101 4.10 0.76 9.25
CA PHE A 101 5.32 -0.03 9.47
C PHE A 101 5.14 -1.41 8.84
N SER A 102 6.02 -1.78 7.90
CA SER A 102 5.87 -2.98 7.06
C SER A 102 5.95 -4.31 7.84
N GLY A 103 6.36 -4.28 9.11
CA GLY A 103 6.56 -5.47 9.92
C GLY A 103 7.94 -6.09 9.74
N ARG A 104 8.90 -5.40 9.10
CA ARG A 104 10.30 -5.85 9.01
C ARG A 104 11.30 -4.72 9.17
N ARG A 105 11.67 -4.04 8.10
CA ARG A 105 12.81 -3.09 8.06
C ARG A 105 12.44 -1.72 7.50
N GLY A 106 11.15 -1.45 7.32
CA GLY A 106 10.74 -0.26 6.61
C GLY A 106 9.32 0.20 6.83
N TYR A 107 9.00 1.29 6.13
CA TYR A 107 7.72 1.96 6.17
C TYR A 107 7.17 2.14 4.76
N HIS A 108 5.86 1.95 4.63
CA HIS A 108 5.14 2.29 3.41
C HIS A 108 4.36 3.58 3.62
N ILE A 109 4.45 4.49 2.65
CA ILE A 109 3.53 5.63 2.53
C ILE A 109 2.58 5.32 1.37
N TRP A 110 1.30 5.11 1.69
CA TRP A 110 0.23 4.84 0.74
C TRP A 110 -0.55 6.11 0.44
N LEU A 111 -0.84 6.37 -0.83
CA LEU A 111 -1.81 7.37 -1.28
C LEU A 111 -2.91 6.65 -2.06
N PHE A 112 -4.15 6.75 -1.58
CA PHE A 112 -5.30 6.18 -2.28
C PHE A 112 -5.87 7.19 -3.26
N VAL A 113 -6.07 6.74 -4.49
CA VAL A 113 -6.53 7.58 -5.60
C VAL A 113 -7.79 6.96 -6.20
N GLU A 114 -8.61 7.79 -6.83
CA GLU A 114 -9.55 7.25 -7.81
C GLU A 114 -8.78 6.53 -8.91
N PRO A 115 -9.37 5.53 -9.60
CA PRO A 115 -8.68 4.81 -10.65
C PRO A 115 -8.06 5.76 -11.69
N ILE A 116 -6.73 5.74 -11.78
CA ILE A 116 -5.94 6.56 -12.72
C ILE A 116 -5.09 5.65 -13.59
N ASP A 117 -4.72 6.13 -14.78
CA ASP A 117 -3.83 5.43 -15.69
C ASP A 117 -2.46 5.14 -15.03
N LEU A 118 -1.93 3.94 -15.30
CA LEU A 118 -0.66 3.46 -14.77
C LEU A 118 0.50 4.42 -15.05
N ILE A 119 0.57 5.01 -16.24
CA ILE A 119 1.66 5.89 -16.66
C ILE A 119 1.62 7.18 -15.86
N ASP A 120 0.43 7.77 -15.69
CA ASP A 120 0.25 9.01 -14.94
C ASP A 120 0.54 8.81 -13.44
N ALA A 121 0.06 7.71 -12.87
CA ALA A 121 0.37 7.33 -11.49
C ALA A 121 1.88 7.17 -11.26
N ARG A 122 2.57 6.56 -12.22
CA ARG A 122 4.02 6.35 -12.15
C ARG A 122 4.79 7.65 -12.29
N LYS A 123 4.43 8.53 -13.22
CA LYS A 123 5.05 9.87 -13.36
C LYS A 123 4.97 10.63 -12.04
N PHE A 124 3.78 10.68 -11.45
CA PHE A 124 3.58 11.29 -10.14
C PHE A 124 4.47 10.66 -9.07
N ALA A 125 4.54 9.33 -9.00
CA ALA A 125 5.38 8.64 -8.02
C ALA A 125 6.88 9.00 -8.18
N ILE A 126 7.37 9.10 -9.42
CA ILE A 126 8.75 9.52 -9.71
C ILE A 126 8.99 10.97 -9.26
N ASP A 127 8.06 11.87 -9.56
CA ASP A 127 8.23 13.28 -9.22
C ASP A 127 8.23 13.50 -7.70
N VAL A 128 7.36 12.80 -6.97
CA VAL A 128 7.35 12.80 -5.51
C VAL A 128 8.66 12.22 -4.94
N SER A 129 9.14 11.11 -5.51
CA SER A 129 10.30 10.37 -5.00
C SER A 129 11.60 11.13 -5.07
N ARG A 130 11.76 12.04 -6.05
CA ARG A 130 12.93 12.93 -6.16
C ARG A 130 13.21 13.74 -4.90
N THR A 131 12.23 13.90 -4.02
CA THR A 131 12.35 14.79 -2.87
C THR A 131 12.68 14.10 -1.56
N GLN A 132 12.42 12.80 -1.40
CA GLN A 132 12.68 12.05 -0.16
C GLN A 132 13.33 10.67 -0.41
N SER A 133 13.68 10.34 -1.65
CA SER A 133 14.44 9.15 -2.05
C SER A 133 13.98 7.84 -1.39
N PRO A 134 12.71 7.43 -1.56
CA PRO A 134 12.27 6.10 -1.17
C PRO A 134 13.10 5.02 -1.89
N HIS A 135 13.23 3.86 -1.27
CA HIS A 135 13.93 2.70 -1.81
C HIS A 135 13.22 2.15 -3.04
N GLU A 136 11.89 2.04 -2.97
CA GLU A 136 11.06 1.67 -4.12
C GLU A 136 9.84 2.58 -4.23
N ILE A 137 9.33 2.72 -5.46
CA ILE A 137 8.07 3.38 -5.74
C ILE A 137 7.14 2.46 -6.51
N PHE A 138 5.85 2.63 -6.25
CA PHE A 138 4.79 1.87 -6.87
C PHE A 138 3.71 2.81 -7.40
N PRO A 139 3.39 2.75 -8.70
CA PRO A 139 3.71 1.66 -9.62
C PRO A 139 5.18 1.62 -10.09
N LYS A 140 5.78 0.42 -10.05
CA LYS A 140 7.22 0.24 -10.31
C LYS A 140 7.59 0.22 -11.80
N ASN A 141 6.63 -0.07 -12.67
CA ASN A 141 6.75 0.02 -14.13
C ASN A 141 5.52 0.74 -14.71
N ASP A 142 5.67 1.30 -15.91
CA ASP A 142 4.61 1.96 -16.70
C ASP A 142 3.78 0.98 -17.55
N LYS A 143 4.13 -0.31 -17.51
CA LYS A 143 3.42 -1.39 -18.19
C LYS A 143 3.55 -2.70 -17.40
N LEU A 144 2.57 -3.58 -17.57
CA LEU A 144 2.68 -4.96 -17.14
C LEU A 144 3.68 -5.69 -18.04
N THR A 145 4.71 -6.28 -17.44
CA THR A 145 5.75 -7.05 -18.15
C THR A 145 5.76 -8.51 -17.69
N GLY A 146 6.44 -9.37 -18.47
CA GLY A 146 6.59 -10.79 -18.14
C GLY A 146 5.25 -11.52 -18.05
N LYS A 147 5.00 -12.20 -16.92
CA LYS A 147 3.77 -12.98 -16.68
C LYS A 147 2.50 -12.14 -16.48
N GLY A 148 2.58 -10.82 -16.57
CA GLY A 148 1.40 -9.93 -16.53
C GLY A 148 0.80 -9.69 -15.14
N TYR A 149 1.51 -10.05 -14.05
CA TYR A 149 1.04 -9.80 -12.67
C TYR A 149 1.43 -8.42 -12.15
N GLY A 150 2.53 -7.85 -12.66
CA GLY A 150 3.12 -6.62 -12.13
C GLY A 150 3.91 -6.86 -10.86
N PHE A 151 4.13 -5.79 -10.09
CA PHE A 151 4.76 -5.87 -8.78
C PHE A 151 3.72 -5.87 -7.66
N GLN A 152 4.09 -6.44 -6.53
CA GLN A 152 3.25 -6.53 -5.35
C GLN A 152 3.86 -5.75 -4.18
N VAL A 153 2.99 -5.31 -3.28
CA VAL A 153 3.38 -4.83 -1.96
C VAL A 153 2.63 -5.68 -0.92
N LYS A 154 3.26 -6.01 0.21
CA LYS A 154 2.60 -6.79 1.26
C LYS A 154 1.31 -6.10 1.69
N LEU A 155 0.21 -6.85 1.79
CA LEU A 155 -1.04 -6.29 2.29
C LEU A 155 -0.86 -5.86 3.77
N PRO A 156 -1.37 -4.69 4.20
CA PRO A 156 -1.17 -4.23 5.56
C PRO A 156 -1.88 -5.07 6.62
N LEU A 157 -1.42 -4.93 7.86
CA LEU A 157 -1.92 -5.59 9.08
C LEU A 157 -1.65 -7.09 9.22
N GLY A 158 -1.06 -7.76 8.23
CA GLY A 158 -0.58 -9.13 8.36
C GLY A 158 0.73 -9.27 9.16
N ILE A 159 1.16 -10.53 9.35
CA ILE A 159 2.44 -10.88 9.97
C ILE A 159 3.50 -11.12 8.89
N HIS A 160 4.62 -10.42 8.90
CA HIS A 160 5.69 -10.72 7.96
C HIS A 160 6.33 -12.07 8.31
N ARG A 161 6.46 -12.98 7.34
CA ARG A 161 6.88 -14.38 7.54
C ARG A 161 8.36 -14.61 7.87
N VAL A 162 9.14 -13.54 8.02
CA VAL A 162 10.58 -13.63 8.31
C VAL A 162 10.83 -13.23 9.77
N PRO A 163 10.58 -11.97 10.18
CA PRO A 163 10.73 -11.60 11.59
C PRO A 163 9.53 -12.01 12.44
N MET A 164 8.47 -12.58 11.85
CA MET A 164 7.20 -12.90 12.52
C MET A 164 6.57 -11.72 13.27
N LYS A 165 6.80 -10.50 12.76
CA LYS A 165 6.25 -9.26 13.30
C LYS A 165 5.04 -8.80 12.50
N ARG A 166 4.04 -8.31 13.21
CA ARG A 166 2.83 -7.74 12.62
C ARG A 166 3.09 -6.32 12.14
N SER A 167 2.66 -5.99 10.92
CA SER A 167 2.60 -4.61 10.45
C SER A 167 1.48 -3.85 11.17
N PHE A 168 1.69 -2.56 11.40
CA PHE A 168 0.72 -1.67 12.03
C PHE A 168 0.72 -0.30 11.34
N LEU A 169 -0.32 0.48 11.60
CA LEU A 169 -0.50 1.79 10.99
C LEU A 169 -0.14 2.90 11.97
N PHE A 170 0.04 4.10 11.42
CA PHE A 170 0.18 5.32 12.19
C PHE A 170 -1.07 6.19 12.05
N ASP A 171 -1.37 6.96 13.08
CA ASP A 171 -2.41 8.00 13.00
C ASP A 171 -1.93 9.25 12.25
N GLU A 172 -2.80 10.26 12.16
CA GLU A 172 -2.49 11.50 11.45
C GLU A 172 -1.34 12.33 12.09
N ASN A 173 -0.97 12.02 13.33
CA ASN A 173 0.15 12.64 14.05
C ASN A 173 1.38 11.73 14.09
N LEU A 174 1.40 10.68 13.25
CA LEU A 174 2.47 9.68 13.19
C LEU A 174 2.73 8.96 14.51
N ARG A 175 1.68 8.72 15.31
CA ARG A 175 1.75 7.83 16.47
C ARG A 175 1.38 6.41 16.06
N PRO A 176 2.16 5.40 16.47
CA PRO A 176 1.87 4.01 16.13
C PRO A 176 0.54 3.58 16.75
N LEU A 177 -0.27 2.88 15.97
CA LEU A 177 -1.56 2.34 16.40
C LEU A 177 -1.42 0.87 16.78
N SER A 178 -2.18 0.45 17.80
CA SER A 178 -2.36 -0.98 18.08
C SER A 178 -3.03 -1.68 16.90
N HIS A 179 -3.04 -3.02 16.89
CA HIS A 179 -3.68 -3.78 15.82
C HIS A 179 -5.16 -3.42 15.65
N GLU A 180 -5.92 -3.40 16.74
CA GLU A 180 -7.34 -3.01 16.76
C GLU A 180 -7.53 -1.56 16.29
N LYS A 181 -6.75 -0.61 16.81
CA LYS A 181 -6.84 0.79 16.37
C LYS A 181 -6.46 0.97 14.91
N SER A 182 -5.55 0.16 14.38
CA SER A 182 -5.21 0.16 12.95
C SER A 182 -6.38 -0.35 12.10
N GLN A 183 -7.11 -1.37 12.57
CA GLN A 183 -8.31 -1.86 11.92
C GLN A 183 -9.42 -0.80 11.90
N ASP A 184 -9.66 -0.13 13.03
CA ASP A 184 -10.58 1.00 13.12
C ASP A 184 -10.22 2.13 12.15
N PHE A 185 -8.93 2.45 12.08
CA PHE A 185 -8.43 3.50 11.22
C PHE A 185 -8.69 3.19 9.75
N LEU A 186 -8.43 1.95 9.30
CA LEU A 186 -8.71 1.53 7.92
C LEU A 186 -10.19 1.62 7.56
N ILE A 187 -11.09 1.20 8.45
CA ILE A 187 -12.54 1.29 8.20
C ILE A 187 -12.99 2.74 8.06
N LYS A 188 -12.46 3.64 8.91
CA LYS A 188 -12.75 5.07 8.81
C LYS A 188 -12.19 5.63 7.50
N LEU A 189 -10.97 5.24 7.13
CA LEU A 189 -10.32 5.68 5.90
C LEU A 189 -11.07 5.21 4.65
N SER A 190 -11.54 3.96 4.61
CA SER A 190 -12.27 3.42 3.45
C SER A 190 -13.64 4.06 3.24
N ARG A 191 -14.22 4.69 4.29
CA ARG A 191 -15.49 5.42 4.23
C ARG A 191 -15.33 6.88 3.85
N LYS A 192 -14.14 7.46 4.06
CA LYS A 192 -13.84 8.80 3.55
C LYS A 192 -13.82 8.73 2.02
N LYS A 193 -14.29 9.79 1.34
CA LYS A 193 -14.05 9.92 -0.10
C LYS A 193 -12.54 9.77 -0.31
N ARG A 194 -12.13 8.90 -1.23
CA ARG A 194 -10.73 8.85 -1.67
C ARG A 194 -10.35 10.26 -2.07
N ASP A 195 -9.09 10.62 -1.82
CA ASP A 195 -8.60 11.89 -2.29
C ASP A 195 -8.96 11.97 -3.77
N THR A 196 -9.72 13.00 -4.13
CA THR A 196 -10.10 13.25 -5.53
C THR A 196 -8.86 13.80 -6.22
N ILE A 197 -7.78 13.04 -6.19
CA ILE A 197 -6.60 13.27 -7.01
C ILE A 197 -7.01 12.78 -8.39
N SER A 198 -7.74 13.63 -9.12
CA SER A 198 -7.91 13.45 -10.55
C SER A 198 -6.53 13.50 -11.21
N SER A 199 -6.39 12.94 -12.42
CA SER A 199 -5.16 13.06 -13.21
C SER A 199 -4.65 14.51 -13.29
N LYS A 200 -5.55 15.50 -13.27
CA LYS A 200 -5.21 16.94 -13.25
C LYS A 200 -4.50 17.40 -11.96
N ASN A 201 -4.86 16.83 -10.81
CA ASN A 201 -4.28 17.18 -9.50
C ASN A 201 -2.90 16.53 -9.28
N LEU A 202 -2.62 15.39 -9.94
CA LEU A 202 -1.28 14.78 -9.97
C LEU A 202 -0.28 15.68 -10.71
N ILE A 203 -0.70 16.26 -11.83
CA ILE A 203 0.16 17.09 -12.69
C ILE A 203 0.49 18.43 -12.03
N SER A 204 -0.45 19.05 -11.32
CA SER A 204 -0.20 20.31 -10.59
C SER A 204 0.75 20.15 -9.40
N PHE A 205 0.94 18.93 -8.88
CA PHE A 205 1.90 18.67 -7.80
C PHE A 205 3.36 18.94 -8.23
N VAL A 206 3.64 18.85 -9.53
CA VAL A 206 4.97 18.89 -10.15
C VAL A 206 5.40 20.31 -10.54
N GLY A 207 4.46 21.25 -10.64
CA GLY A 207 4.71 22.64 -11.08
C GLY A 207 4.89 23.68 -9.97
N SER A 208 4.91 23.26 -8.70
CA SER A 208 4.98 24.12 -7.50
C SER A 208 6.18 23.81 -6.63
#